data_AF-A0A2R6JGS2-F1
#
_entry.id   AF-A0A2R6JGS2-F1
#
_cell.length_a   1.000
_cell.length_b   1.000
_cell.length_c   1.000
_cell.angle_alpha   90.00
_cell.angle_beta   90.00
_cell.angle_gamma   90.00
#
_symmetry.space_group_name_H-M   'P 1'
#
loop_
_entity.id
_entity.type
_entity.pdbx_description
1 polymer ?
#
loop_
_entity_poly.entity_id
_entity_poly.type
_entity_poly.pdbx_seq_one_letter_code
_entity_poly.pdbx_strand_id
1 'polypeptide(L)'
;MSAADRSRALRAAAAVAVLPHELAHALPAAAAGLRPEITVLPAYEGDATPLGRFDADLDSETPAWVVRLVAVAPLLVYLSTAVGLRLAVAPSGAVAVAALAACAYWGSLSAGDVGVAAAPSEALSAGRFAAGVSRRVRLTADVVTVGNTLLVAAVLLV
;
A
#
# COMPACT_ATOMS: atom_id res chain seq x y z
N MET A 1 12.51 1.22 30.24
CA MET A 1 11.88 0.33 29.23
C MET A 1 12.84 -0.82 28.92
N SER A 2 12.36 -2.05 29.00
CA SER A 2 13.17 -3.23 28.63
C SER A 2 13.39 -3.28 27.10
N ALA A 3 14.30 -4.14 26.63
CA ALA A 3 14.47 -4.39 25.19
C ALA A 3 13.18 -4.94 24.55
N ALA A 4 12.43 -5.77 25.29
CA ALA A 4 11.15 -6.31 24.85
C ALA A 4 10.07 -5.22 24.71
N ASP A 5 10.01 -4.27 25.64
CA ASP A 5 9.04 -3.15 25.57
C ASP A 5 9.34 -2.22 24.39
N ARG A 6 10.62 -1.94 24.13
CA ARG A 6 11.05 -1.18 22.96
C ARG A 6 10.66 -1.86 21.65
N SER A 7 10.86 -3.18 21.56
CA SER A 7 10.49 -3.96 20.38
C SER A 7 8.97 -3.95 20.14
N ARG A 8 8.16 -4.08 21.19
CA ARG A 8 6.69 -4.00 21.11
C ARG A 8 6.21 -2.61 20.66
N ALA A 9 6.75 -1.54 21.25
CA ALA A 9 6.39 -0.17 20.89
C ALA A 9 6.74 0.14 19.43
N LEU A 10 7.90 -0.30 18.96
CA LEU A 10 8.31 -0.14 17.55
C LEU A 10 7.38 -0.91 16.60
N ARG A 11 7.03 -2.16 16.94
CA ARG A 11 6.06 -2.94 16.16
C ARG A 11 4.69 -2.27 16.11
N ALA A 12 4.21 -1.72 17.22
CA ALA A 12 2.93 -1.01 17.26
C ALA A 12 2.97 0.27 16.40
N ALA A 13 4.05 1.05 16.48
CA ALA A 13 4.22 2.24 15.65
C ALA A 13 4.30 1.89 14.15
N ALA A 14 5.09 0.87 13.79
CA ALA A 14 5.17 0.37 12.42
C ALA A 14 3.81 -0.12 11.93
N ALA A 15 3.06 -0.85 12.76
CA ALA A 15 1.73 -1.34 12.44
C ALA A 15 0.74 -0.19 12.11
N VAL A 16 0.73 0.89 12.90
CA VAL A 16 -0.12 2.07 12.60
C VAL A 16 0.27 2.71 11.27
N ALA A 17 1.56 2.75 10.95
CA ALA A 17 2.03 3.32 9.70
C ALA A 17 1.63 2.45 8.49
N VAL A 18 1.82 1.13 8.56
CA VAL A 18 1.74 0.27 7.36
C VAL A 18 0.46 -0.54 7.25
N LEU A 19 -0.14 -1.01 8.35
CA LEU A 19 -1.31 -1.89 8.28
C LEU A 19 -2.45 -1.31 7.44
N PRO A 20 -2.78 -0.01 7.50
CA PRO A 20 -3.85 0.52 6.68
C PRO A 20 -3.58 0.32 5.17
N HIS A 21 -2.34 0.54 4.74
CA HIS A 21 -1.89 0.27 3.37
C HIS A 21 -1.92 -1.23 3.03
N GLU A 22 -1.32 -2.09 3.86
CA GLU A 22 -1.27 -3.53 3.61
C GLU A 22 -2.67 -4.18 3.60
N LEU A 23 -3.58 -3.70 4.45
CA LEU A 23 -4.98 -4.14 4.47
C LEU A 23 -5.71 -3.75 3.19
N ALA A 24 -5.37 -2.61 2.59
CA ALA A 24 -5.96 -2.19 1.33
C ALA A 24 -5.60 -3.13 0.17
N HIS A 25 -4.44 -3.81 0.21
CA HIS A 25 -4.14 -4.94 -0.67
C HIS A 25 -4.90 -6.21 -0.28
N ALA A 26 -4.90 -6.55 1.02
CA ALA A 26 -5.44 -7.81 1.51
C ALA A 26 -6.95 -7.97 1.29
N LEU A 27 -7.72 -6.89 1.39
CA LEU A 27 -9.17 -6.93 1.20
C LEU A 27 -9.59 -7.41 -0.20
N PRO A 28 -9.14 -6.78 -1.31
CA PRO A 28 -9.44 -7.27 -2.65
C PRO A 28 -8.78 -8.63 -2.95
N ALA A 29 -7.62 -8.93 -2.36
CA ALA A 29 -7.00 -10.26 -2.50
C ALA A 29 -7.89 -11.35 -1.90
N ALA A 30 -8.37 -11.16 -0.67
CA ALA A 30 -9.31 -12.08 -0.03
C ALA A 30 -10.63 -12.18 -0.81
N ALA A 31 -11.15 -11.06 -1.32
CA ALA A 31 -12.37 -11.05 -2.15
C ALA A 31 -12.19 -11.82 -3.48
N ALA A 32 -10.96 -11.89 -3.99
CA ALA A 32 -10.61 -12.68 -5.16
C ALA A 32 -10.29 -14.16 -4.84
N GLY A 33 -10.47 -14.59 -3.58
CA GLY A 33 -10.22 -15.97 -3.14
C GLY A 33 -8.76 -16.28 -2.78
N LEU A 34 -7.88 -15.28 -2.78
CA LEU A 34 -6.49 -15.44 -2.35
C LEU A 34 -6.40 -15.49 -0.81
N ARG A 35 -5.27 -16.00 -0.30
CA ARG A 35 -4.99 -16.07 1.14
C ARG A 35 -3.94 -15.03 1.51
N PRO A 36 -4.37 -13.81 1.91
CA PRO A 36 -3.43 -12.75 2.20
C PRO A 36 -2.70 -12.97 3.53
N GLU A 37 -1.40 -12.68 3.54
CA GLU A 37 -0.57 -12.59 4.73
C GLU A 37 -0.02 -11.17 4.87
N ILE A 38 -0.10 -10.62 6.08
CA ILE A 38 0.49 -9.30 6.39
C ILE A 38 1.52 -9.49 7.50
N THR A 39 2.76 -9.11 7.20
CA THR A 39 3.85 -9.13 8.18
C THR A 39 4.30 -7.71 8.49
N VAL A 40 4.38 -7.35 9.77
CA VAL A 40 4.93 -6.08 10.25
C VAL A 40 6.38 -6.28 10.67
N LEU A 41 7.28 -5.42 10.21
CA LEU A 41 8.73 -5.53 10.37
C LEU A 41 9.25 -6.94 9.97
N PRO A 42 9.00 -7.39 8.73
CA PRO A 42 9.49 -8.69 8.27
C PRO A 42 11.02 -8.76 8.32
N ALA A 43 11.55 -9.96 8.51
CA ALA A 43 12.95 -10.21 8.26
C ALA A 43 13.25 -9.93 6.79
N TYR A 44 14.27 -9.13 6.52
CA TYR A 44 14.62 -8.71 5.16
C TYR A 44 16.12 -8.59 5.01
N GLU A 45 16.65 -9.17 3.94
CA GLU A 45 18.04 -9.02 3.52
C GLU A 45 18.07 -8.08 2.31
N GLY A 46 18.50 -6.83 2.54
CA GLY A 46 18.63 -5.82 1.51
C GLY A 46 18.88 -4.43 2.09
N ASP A 47 19.08 -3.45 1.22
CA ASP A 47 19.57 -2.10 1.60
C ASP A 47 18.55 -1.27 2.41
N ALA A 48 17.28 -1.63 2.39
CA ALA A 48 16.22 -0.97 3.15
C ALA A 48 15.26 -2.00 3.75
N THR A 49 15.05 -1.93 5.07
CA THR A 49 14.11 -2.80 5.78
C THR A 49 12.68 -2.28 5.59
N PRO A 50 11.77 -3.07 4.99
CA PRO A 50 10.37 -2.67 4.87
C PRO A 50 9.69 -2.68 6.25
N LEU A 51 8.78 -1.73 6.47
CA LEU A 51 8.02 -1.63 7.72
C LEU A 51 6.84 -2.60 7.76
N GLY A 52 6.31 -2.95 6.59
CA GLY A 52 5.21 -3.87 6.37
C GLY A 52 5.43 -4.67 5.09
N ARG A 53 4.76 -5.81 4.98
CA ARG A 53 4.70 -6.61 3.75
C ARG A 53 3.37 -7.33 3.68
N PHE A 54 2.59 -7.02 2.66
CA PHE A 54 1.55 -7.87 2.11
C PHE A 54 2.17 -8.96 1.22
N ASP A 55 1.60 -10.16 1.27
CA ASP A 55 1.81 -11.20 0.28
C ASP A 55 0.57 -12.09 0.18
N ALA A 56 0.50 -12.92 -0.86
CA ALA A 56 -0.47 -14.00 -0.99
C ALA A 56 0.03 -15.03 -2.00
N ASP A 57 -0.33 -16.29 -1.81
CA ASP A 57 -0.03 -17.34 -2.78
C ASP A 57 -0.75 -17.05 -4.11
N LEU A 58 0.00 -17.11 -5.21
CA LEU A 58 -0.51 -16.98 -6.57
C LEU A 58 -0.36 -18.33 -7.30
N ASP A 59 -1.43 -18.75 -7.97
CA ASP A 59 -1.41 -19.90 -8.86
C ASP A 59 -1.39 -19.47 -10.34
N SER A 60 -1.18 -20.43 -11.23
CA SER A 60 -1.18 -20.19 -12.68
C SER A 60 -2.54 -19.79 -13.26
N GLU A 61 -3.62 -19.96 -12.49
CA GLU A 61 -4.99 -19.61 -12.91
C GLU A 61 -5.38 -18.20 -12.48
N THR A 62 -4.63 -17.60 -11.55
CA THR A 62 -4.91 -16.26 -11.03
C THR A 62 -4.86 -15.24 -12.16
N PRO A 63 -5.96 -14.54 -12.47
CA PRO A 63 -5.97 -13.61 -13.59
C PRO A 63 -5.02 -12.44 -13.34
N ALA A 64 -4.23 -12.07 -14.36
CA ALA A 64 -3.29 -10.95 -14.26
C ALA A 64 -3.95 -9.62 -13.85
N TRP A 65 -5.23 -9.41 -14.19
CA TRP A 65 -5.96 -8.22 -13.77
C TRP A 65 -6.25 -8.20 -12.26
N VAL A 66 -6.42 -9.36 -11.61
CA VAL A 66 -6.57 -9.47 -10.15
C VAL A 66 -5.26 -9.05 -9.49
N VAL A 67 -4.13 -9.58 -9.96
CA VAL A 67 -2.80 -9.23 -9.46
C VAL A 67 -2.56 -7.72 -9.56
N ARG A 68 -2.90 -7.11 -10.71
CA ARG A 68 -2.81 -5.66 -10.91
C ARG A 68 -3.72 -4.89 -9.97
N LEU A 69 -4.98 -5.31 -9.84
CA LEU A 69 -5.97 -4.65 -9.00
C LEU A 69 -5.51 -4.65 -7.54
N VAL A 70 -5.09 -5.82 -7.04
CA VAL A 70 -4.55 -5.95 -5.68
C VAL A 70 -3.33 -5.04 -5.53
N ALA A 71 -2.37 -5.06 -6.47
CA ALA A 71 -1.17 -4.23 -6.39
C ALA A 71 -1.44 -2.71 -6.38
N VAL A 72 -2.50 -2.23 -7.02
CA VAL A 72 -2.83 -0.78 -7.00
C VAL A 72 -3.94 -0.43 -6.01
N ALA A 73 -4.42 -1.40 -5.23
CA ALA A 73 -5.59 -1.23 -4.37
C ALA A 73 -5.45 -0.12 -3.31
N PRO A 74 -4.30 0.10 -2.63
CA PRO A 74 -4.17 1.18 -1.66
C PRO A 74 -4.48 2.55 -2.24
N LEU A 75 -3.99 2.83 -3.45
CA LEU A 75 -4.30 4.06 -4.16
C LEU A 75 -5.81 4.23 -4.36
N LEU A 76 -6.48 3.18 -4.84
CA LEU A 76 -7.92 3.22 -5.09
C LEU A 76 -8.73 3.39 -3.80
N VAL A 77 -8.36 2.65 -2.74
CA VAL A 77 -9.04 2.69 -1.44
C VAL A 77 -8.92 4.06 -0.79
N TYR A 78 -7.71 4.62 -0.71
CA TYR A 78 -7.50 5.87 0.01
C TYR A 78 -7.88 7.11 -0.79
N LEU A 79 -7.81 7.07 -2.12
CA LEU A 79 -8.42 8.12 -2.94
C LEU A 79 -9.95 8.12 -2.79
N SER A 80 -10.58 6.96 -2.84
CA SER A 80 -12.03 6.83 -2.63
C SER A 80 -12.43 7.26 -1.21
N THR A 81 -11.60 6.96 -0.22
CA THR A 81 -11.79 7.41 1.16
C THR A 81 -11.71 8.93 1.26
N ALA A 82 -10.74 9.58 0.62
CA ALA A 82 -10.65 11.04 0.57
C ALA A 82 -11.91 11.68 -0.05
N VAL A 83 -12.40 11.13 -1.17
CA VAL A 83 -13.65 11.59 -1.80
C VAL A 83 -14.85 11.38 -0.87
N GLY A 84 -14.96 10.20 -0.25
CA GLY A 84 -16.02 9.90 0.71
C GLY A 84 -16.00 10.84 1.91
N LEU A 85 -14.82 11.13 2.47
CA LEU A 85 -14.66 12.11 3.55
C LEU A 85 -15.11 13.51 3.12
N ARG A 86 -14.75 13.95 1.91
CA ARG A 86 -15.18 15.25 1.38
C ARG A 86 -16.70 15.34 1.26
N LEU A 87 -17.34 14.28 0.76
CA LEU A 87 -18.79 14.26 0.51
C LEU A 87 -19.63 14.06 1.77
N ALA A 88 -19.17 13.24 2.71
CA ALA A 88 -19.96 12.88 3.90
C ALA A 88 -19.66 13.75 5.12
N VAL A 89 -18.42 14.19 5.29
CA VAL A 89 -17.95 14.92 6.47
C VAL A 89 -17.52 16.35 6.14
N ALA A 90 -16.93 16.56 4.95
CA ALA A 90 -16.34 17.82 4.51
C ALA A 90 -15.36 18.42 5.55
N PRO A 91 -14.27 17.69 5.91
CA PRO A 91 -13.35 18.15 6.93
C PRO A 91 -12.70 19.49 6.56
N SER A 92 -12.39 20.32 7.56
CA SER A 92 -11.76 21.64 7.37
C SER A 92 -10.58 21.87 8.32
N GLY A 93 -9.71 22.82 7.98
CA GLY A 93 -8.58 23.22 8.83
C GLY A 93 -7.62 22.07 9.13
N ALA A 94 -7.20 21.95 10.40
CA ALA A 94 -6.23 20.92 10.81
C ALA A 94 -6.71 19.49 10.55
N VAL A 95 -8.03 19.23 10.62
CA VAL A 95 -8.60 17.91 10.36
C VAL A 95 -8.46 17.53 8.87
N ALA A 96 -8.67 18.49 7.97
CA ALA A 96 -8.50 18.26 6.53
C ALA A 96 -7.03 17.95 6.18
N VAL A 97 -6.08 18.66 6.82
CA VAL A 97 -4.64 18.40 6.66
C VAL A 97 -4.26 17.01 7.19
N ALA A 98 -4.79 16.60 8.34
CA ALA A 98 -4.55 15.27 8.89
C ALA A 98 -5.13 14.16 7.99
N ALA A 99 -6.36 14.35 7.48
CA ALA A 99 -7.01 13.42 6.56
C ALA A 99 -6.23 13.31 5.23
N LEU A 100 -5.74 14.44 4.70
CA LEU A 100 -4.86 14.48 3.54
C LEU A 100 -3.60 13.66 3.79
N ALA A 101 -2.89 13.93 4.88
CA ALA A 101 -1.64 13.24 5.19
C ALA A 101 -1.85 11.72 5.30
N ALA A 102 -2.91 11.30 6.00
CA ALA A 102 -3.26 9.90 6.15
C ALA A 102 -3.61 9.22 4.81
N CYS A 103 -4.52 9.82 4.02
CA CYS A 103 -4.95 9.24 2.74
C CYS A 103 -3.83 9.25 1.69
N ALA A 104 -3.04 10.32 1.61
CA ALA A 104 -1.92 10.41 0.68
C ALA A 104 -0.83 9.38 1.02
N TYR A 105 -0.50 9.24 2.32
CA TYR A 105 0.50 8.30 2.78
C TYR A 105 0.06 6.84 2.56
N TRP A 106 -1.10 6.45 3.07
CA TRP A 106 -1.57 5.06 2.93
C TRP A 106 -1.98 4.71 1.50
N GLY A 107 -2.35 5.70 0.67
CA GLY A 107 -2.62 5.50 -0.76
C GLY A 107 -1.40 5.55 -1.68
N SER A 108 -0.22 5.91 -1.15
CA SER A 108 1.01 5.93 -1.96
C SER A 108 1.40 4.50 -2.34
N LEU A 109 1.83 4.29 -3.59
CA LEU A 109 2.26 2.98 -4.06
C LEU A 109 3.78 2.86 -3.93
N SER A 110 4.24 1.78 -3.33
CA SER A 110 5.66 1.44 -3.30
C SER A 110 6.17 1.06 -4.69
N ALA A 111 7.49 1.03 -4.85
CA ALA A 111 8.08 0.54 -6.09
C ALA A 111 7.80 -0.96 -6.33
N GLY A 112 7.56 -1.73 -5.27
CA GLY A 112 7.10 -3.12 -5.36
C GLY A 112 5.71 -3.22 -5.99
N ASP A 113 4.78 -2.41 -5.50
CA ASP A 113 3.40 -2.36 -5.99
C ASP A 113 3.33 -2.00 -7.46
N VAL A 114 4.08 -0.95 -7.85
CA VAL A 114 4.17 -0.53 -9.25
C VAL A 114 4.85 -1.61 -10.10
N GLY A 115 5.85 -2.31 -9.56
CA GLY A 115 6.51 -3.43 -10.22
C GLY A 115 5.54 -4.57 -10.52
N VAL A 116 4.78 -5.01 -9.51
CA VAL A 116 3.79 -6.08 -9.64
C VAL A 116 2.65 -5.67 -10.59
N ALA A 117 2.17 -4.42 -10.50
CA ALA A 117 1.15 -3.91 -11.42
C ALA A 117 1.64 -3.84 -12.88
N ALA A 118 2.91 -3.44 -13.09
CA ALA A 118 3.50 -3.34 -14.42
C ALA A 118 3.80 -4.72 -15.04
N ALA A 119 4.28 -5.67 -14.24
CA ALA A 119 4.73 -6.98 -14.67
C ALA A 119 4.06 -8.12 -13.86
N PRO A 120 2.72 -8.30 -13.93
CA PRO A 120 2.02 -9.31 -13.13
C PRO A 120 2.46 -10.75 -13.46
N SER A 121 3.01 -10.99 -14.65
CA SER A 121 3.58 -12.30 -15.02
C SER A 121 4.79 -12.69 -14.17
N GLU A 122 5.58 -11.73 -13.68
CA GLU A 122 6.70 -12.00 -12.77
C GLU A 122 6.18 -12.47 -11.40
N ALA A 123 5.15 -11.80 -10.87
CA ALA A 123 4.49 -12.21 -9.62
C ALA A 123 3.87 -13.60 -9.73
N LEU A 124 3.16 -13.88 -10.83
CA LEU A 124 2.60 -15.21 -11.11
C LEU A 124 3.70 -16.28 -11.20
N SER A 125 4.81 -15.97 -11.87
CA SER A 125 5.96 -16.90 -12.00
C SER A 125 6.67 -17.12 -10.66
N ALA A 126 6.68 -16.12 -9.77
CA ALA A 126 7.21 -16.22 -8.43
C ALA A 126 6.25 -16.95 -7.46
N GLY A 127 4.98 -17.14 -7.83
CA GLY A 127 3.93 -17.69 -6.98
C GLY A 127 3.52 -16.76 -5.82
N ARG A 128 3.86 -15.47 -5.90
CA ARG A 128 3.68 -14.48 -4.82
C ARG A 128 3.73 -13.05 -5.34
N PHE A 129 3.31 -12.07 -4.54
CA PHE A 129 3.31 -10.65 -4.92
C PHE A 129 4.72 -10.04 -4.90
N ALA A 130 5.56 -10.44 -5.86
CA ALA A 130 6.93 -9.95 -6.02
C ALA A 130 7.28 -9.76 -7.49
N ALA A 131 7.94 -8.64 -7.82
CA ALA A 131 8.41 -8.34 -9.17
C ALA A 131 9.71 -7.53 -9.12
N GLY A 132 10.47 -7.56 -10.22
CA GLY A 132 11.73 -6.83 -10.35
C GLY A 132 11.54 -5.31 -10.33
N VAL A 133 12.27 -4.63 -9.44
CA VAL A 133 12.18 -3.16 -9.32
C VAL A 133 13.35 -2.49 -10.04
N SER A 134 13.10 -2.07 -11.28
CA SER A 134 14.04 -1.26 -12.06
C SER A 134 14.06 0.21 -11.63
N ARG A 135 15.06 0.99 -12.08
CA ARG A 135 15.11 2.45 -11.86
C ARG A 135 13.87 3.16 -12.41
N ARG A 136 13.33 2.70 -13.55
CA ARG A 136 12.14 3.27 -14.17
C ARG A 136 10.89 3.01 -13.32
N VAL A 137 10.77 1.83 -12.72
CA VAL A 137 9.67 1.48 -11.80
C VAL A 137 9.71 2.36 -10.55
N ARG A 138 10.90 2.55 -9.94
CA ARG A 138 11.09 3.49 -8.82
C ARG A 138 10.62 4.91 -9.17
N LEU A 139 11.10 5.45 -10.28
CA LEU A 139 10.69 6.79 -10.73
C LEU A 139 9.18 6.89 -10.96
N THR A 140 8.57 5.81 -11.49
CA THR A 140 7.12 5.77 -11.70
C THR A 140 6.37 5.78 -10.38
N ALA A 141 6.83 5.03 -9.38
CA ALA A 141 6.26 5.04 -8.02
C ALA A 141 6.37 6.43 -7.36
N ASP A 142 7.50 7.12 -7.53
CA ASP A 142 7.70 8.49 -7.03
C ASP A 142 6.70 9.47 -7.68
N VAL A 143 6.57 9.41 -9.01
CA VAL A 143 5.63 10.27 -9.77
C VAL A 143 4.18 9.98 -9.38
N VAL A 144 3.80 8.71 -9.25
CA VAL A 144 2.45 8.31 -8.81
C VAL A 144 2.18 8.79 -7.38
N THR A 145 3.17 8.70 -6.48
CA THR A 145 3.04 9.17 -5.10
C THR A 145 2.81 10.68 -5.04
N VAL A 146 3.57 11.47 -5.80
CA VAL A 146 3.37 12.92 -5.90
C VAL A 146 1.99 13.21 -6.49
N GLY A 147 1.62 12.55 -7.59
CA GLY A 147 0.31 12.70 -8.22
C GLY A 147 -0.86 12.38 -7.27
N ASN A 148 -0.77 11.27 -6.54
CA ASN A 148 -1.75 10.87 -5.53
C ASN A 148 -1.89 11.95 -4.45
N THR A 149 -0.77 12.45 -3.94
CA THR A 149 -0.76 13.49 -2.89
C THR A 149 -1.46 14.76 -3.38
N LEU A 150 -1.16 15.21 -4.60
CA LEU A 150 -1.81 16.38 -5.20
C LEU A 150 -3.31 16.16 -5.42
N LEU A 151 -3.71 14.97 -5.85
CA LEU A 151 -5.11 14.64 -6.08
C LEU A 151 -5.90 14.58 -4.77
N VAL A 152 -5.37 13.92 -3.75
CA VAL A 152 -5.98 13.89 -2.40
C VAL A 152 -6.07 15.31 -1.83
N ALA A 153 -5.03 16.14 -2.03
CA ALA A 153 -5.06 17.54 -1.64
C ALA A 153 -6.16 18.33 -2.36
N ALA A 154 -6.30 18.15 -3.67
CA ALA A 154 -7.37 18.78 -4.44
C ALA A 154 -8.75 18.34 -3.96
N VAL A 155 -8.92 17.08 -3.53
CA VAL A 155 -10.20 16.57 -3.02
C VAL A 155 -10.54 17.12 -1.63
N LEU A 156 -9.56 17.18 -0.72
CA LEU A 156 -9.81 17.48 0.70
C LEU A 156 -9.61 18.95 1.08
N LEU A 157 -8.86 19.72 0.30
CA LEU A 157 -8.55 21.12 0.62
C LEU A 157 -9.25 22.13 -0.29
N VAL A 158 -9.87 21.68 -1.39
CA VAL A 158 -10.64 22.51 -2.32
C VAL A 158 -12.13 22.17 -2.19
#